data_AF-A0A9W4SL01-F1
#
_entry.id   AF-A0A9W4SL01-F1
#
_cell.length_a   1.000
_cell.length_b   1.000
_cell.length_c   1.000
_cell.angle_alpha   90.00
_cell.angle_beta   90.00
_cell.angle_gamma   90.00
#
_symmetry.space_group_name_H-M   'P 1'
#
loop_
_entity.id
_entity.type
_entity.pdbx_description
1 polymer ?
#
loop_
_entity_poly.entity_id
_entity_poly.type
_entity_poly.pdbx_seq_one_letter_code
_entity_poly.pdbx_strand_id
1 'polypeptide(L)'
;MSNTWRARWMGLVASTAFQYNPAVQPRAFVTLGCLARNEVDDDLLYQILVALRGALSNFTENDCSLIISIVMCLTNIVENLPADCRYLQSLFWLAMALVQISHIPVFPSAINLLNVVLKALDVHNFFANEDIATVLLKARVPLESIAKSMDREAGVNYEHFSFAVSAILLKGLKNPVTKTGTKDVLNAFLDIASKGVGDHSNNTINYRMLGYLAALLPVSAKNADMKELLWLCGIVDSEVDNSELGTTYYKIFEKLDIPDNKTALLLISLMVAMLQTAEHEPERLFLYGFLAEAASALPQVFALVYDSLLPKMTQIINSSETIPILDSVQTILYTVISSETQFPSNRVASRTNQMPSYLEDIGFTNLMDCGSFQTVTREKMKINAMLASELVDKIISG
;
A
#
# COMPACT_ATOMS: atom_id res chain seq x y z
N MET A 1 30.86 28.77 -20.49
CA MET A 1 30.78 27.93 -21.71
C MET A 1 30.40 26.47 -21.44
N SER A 2 30.47 25.95 -20.20
CA SER A 2 30.19 24.53 -19.90
C SER A 2 28.70 24.12 -20.00
N ASN A 3 27.73 25.03 -19.82
CA ASN A 3 26.28 24.69 -19.82
C ASN A 3 25.55 24.95 -21.15
N THR A 4 26.20 25.53 -22.17
CA THR A 4 25.52 25.96 -23.41
C THR A 4 25.04 24.78 -24.27
N TRP A 5 25.80 23.68 -24.30
CA TRP A 5 25.39 22.46 -25.00
C TRP A 5 24.25 21.74 -24.28
N ARG A 6 24.25 21.73 -22.93
CA ARG A 6 23.18 21.16 -22.10
C ARG A 6 21.86 21.92 -22.30
N ALA A 7 21.89 23.24 -22.29
CA ALA A 7 20.70 24.07 -22.53
C ALA A 7 20.11 23.84 -23.93
N ARG A 8 20.96 23.76 -24.97
CA ARG A 8 20.51 23.44 -26.33
C ARG A 8 19.93 22.03 -26.43
N TRP A 9 20.56 21.07 -25.76
CA TRP A 9 20.09 19.69 -25.76
C TRP A 9 18.76 19.54 -25.01
N MET A 10 18.61 20.20 -23.85
CA MET A 10 17.35 20.32 -23.11
C MET A 10 16.25 20.88 -24.00
N GLY A 11 16.49 21.99 -24.72
CA GLY A 11 15.50 22.57 -25.63
C GLY A 11 15.06 21.62 -26.77
N LEU A 12 16.01 20.91 -27.38
CA LEU A 12 15.72 19.91 -28.42
C LEU A 12 14.92 18.71 -27.84
N VAL A 13 15.33 18.19 -26.69
CA VAL A 13 14.67 17.05 -26.04
C VAL A 13 13.27 17.44 -25.56
N ALA A 14 13.10 18.61 -24.95
CA ALA A 14 11.79 19.13 -24.57
C ALA A 14 10.88 19.29 -25.79
N SER A 15 11.37 19.90 -26.88
CA SER A 15 10.57 20.05 -28.11
C SER A 15 10.12 18.72 -28.71
N THR A 16 10.95 17.68 -28.64
CA THR A 16 10.62 16.34 -29.14
C THR A 16 9.74 15.55 -28.17
N ALA A 17 9.82 15.80 -26.85
CA ALA A 17 8.96 15.19 -25.84
C ALA A 17 7.52 15.73 -25.87
N PHE A 18 7.33 17.02 -26.18
CA PHE A 18 6.00 17.64 -26.20
C PHE A 18 5.35 17.69 -27.59
N GLN A 19 6.05 17.23 -28.63
CA GLN A 19 5.47 17.01 -29.95
C GLN A 19 4.96 15.57 -30.07
N TYR A 20 3.73 15.42 -30.59
CA TYR A 20 3.11 14.10 -30.74
C TYR A 20 3.90 13.25 -31.75
N ASN A 21 4.62 12.27 -31.22
CA ASN A 21 5.29 11.24 -32.01
C ASN A 21 5.42 9.95 -31.17
N PRO A 22 4.46 9.02 -31.28
CA PRO A 22 4.41 7.81 -30.44
C PRO A 22 5.70 6.98 -30.42
N ALA A 23 6.49 7.01 -31.50
CA ALA A 23 7.72 6.23 -31.59
C ALA A 23 8.91 6.85 -30.83
N VAL A 24 8.97 8.17 -30.73
CA VAL A 24 10.12 8.91 -30.17
C VAL A 24 9.80 9.51 -28.80
N GLN A 25 8.55 9.89 -28.58
CA GLN A 25 8.09 10.62 -27.40
C GLN A 25 8.41 9.91 -26.07
N PRO A 26 8.20 8.59 -25.91
CA PRO A 26 8.57 7.90 -24.67
C PRO A 26 10.07 8.04 -24.36
N ARG A 27 10.94 7.84 -25.37
CA ARG A 27 12.40 7.94 -25.21
C ARG A 27 12.85 9.39 -24.92
N ALA A 28 12.18 10.36 -25.51
CA ALA A 28 12.43 11.77 -25.25
C ALA A 28 12.14 12.13 -23.78
N PHE A 29 11.04 11.65 -23.20
CA PHE A 29 10.72 11.86 -21.77
C PHE A 29 11.74 11.23 -20.82
N VAL A 30 12.19 10.00 -21.09
CA VAL A 30 13.24 9.37 -20.28
C VAL A 30 14.54 10.20 -20.34
N THR A 31 14.92 10.67 -21.53
CA THR A 31 16.10 11.53 -21.71
C THR A 31 15.94 12.87 -20.99
N LEU A 32 14.75 13.46 -21.06
CA LEU A 32 14.40 14.71 -20.37
C LEU A 32 14.59 14.58 -18.86
N GLY A 33 14.11 13.48 -18.25
CA GLY A 33 14.23 13.25 -16.80
C GLY A 33 15.68 13.15 -16.34
N CYS A 34 16.56 12.55 -17.15
CA CYS A 34 17.99 12.49 -16.84
C CYS A 34 18.69 13.85 -16.98
N LEU A 35 18.27 14.69 -17.93
CA LEU A 35 18.86 16.01 -18.18
C LEU A 35 18.37 17.09 -17.21
N ALA A 36 17.12 16.99 -16.76
CA ALA A 36 16.44 18.01 -15.95
C ALA A 36 16.81 17.98 -14.45
N ARG A 37 17.73 17.11 -14.02
CA ARG A 37 18.04 16.90 -12.58
C ARG A 37 18.47 18.11 -11.75
N ASN A 38 18.95 19.20 -12.35
CA ASN A 38 19.59 20.30 -11.58
C ASN A 38 18.84 21.64 -11.65
N GLU A 39 17.97 21.83 -12.63
CA GLU A 39 17.26 23.09 -12.87
C GLU A 39 15.89 22.72 -13.47
N VAL A 40 14.88 22.59 -12.61
CA VAL A 40 13.49 22.31 -13.02
C VAL A 40 12.67 23.55 -12.71
N ASP A 41 12.20 24.19 -13.77
CA ASP A 41 11.23 25.28 -13.65
C ASP A 41 9.81 24.69 -13.51
N ASP A 42 8.94 25.38 -12.77
CA ASP A 42 7.55 24.97 -12.58
C ASP A 42 6.79 24.80 -13.91
N ASP A 43 7.16 25.57 -14.94
CA ASP A 43 6.62 25.46 -16.30
C ASP A 43 6.93 24.10 -16.95
N LEU A 44 8.13 23.57 -16.73
CA LEU A 44 8.52 22.26 -17.26
C LEU A 44 7.70 21.16 -16.55
N LEU A 45 7.57 21.24 -15.23
CA LEU A 45 6.77 20.30 -14.47
C LEU A 45 5.30 20.34 -14.88
N TYR A 46 4.74 21.54 -15.05
CA TYR A 46 3.40 21.76 -15.60
C TYR A 46 3.23 21.06 -16.96
N GLN A 47 4.17 21.24 -17.89
CA GLN A 47 4.10 20.60 -19.21
C GLN A 47 4.17 19.07 -19.12
N ILE A 48 5.00 18.52 -18.24
CA ILE A 48 5.10 17.07 -18.01
C ILE A 48 3.77 16.53 -17.45
N LEU A 49 3.15 17.25 -16.50
CA LEU A 49 1.84 16.88 -15.95
C LEU A 49 0.74 16.95 -17.01
N VAL A 50 0.71 17.99 -17.86
CA VAL A 50 -0.23 18.08 -18.99
C VAL A 50 -0.06 16.90 -19.95
N ALA A 51 1.19 16.52 -20.25
CA ALA A 51 1.47 15.36 -21.09
C ALA A 51 0.98 14.05 -20.43
N LEU A 52 1.19 13.89 -19.12
CA LEU A 52 0.70 12.73 -18.36
C LEU A 52 -0.82 12.65 -18.40
N ARG A 53 -1.51 13.77 -18.20
CA ARG A 53 -2.97 13.87 -18.24
C ARG A 53 -3.52 13.38 -19.58
N GLY A 54 -2.94 13.82 -20.70
CA GLY A 54 -3.32 13.37 -22.05
C GLY A 54 -2.99 11.91 -22.34
N ALA A 55 -1.91 11.38 -21.75
CA ALA A 55 -1.56 9.97 -21.86
C ALA A 55 -2.53 9.08 -21.06
N LEU A 56 -2.96 9.53 -19.87
CA LEU A 56 -3.92 8.84 -19.02
C LEU A 56 -5.35 8.86 -19.59
N SER A 57 -5.77 9.97 -20.21
CA SER A 57 -7.10 10.06 -20.85
C SER A 57 -7.23 9.10 -22.04
N ASN A 58 -6.12 8.82 -22.73
CA ASN A 58 -6.04 7.92 -23.86
C ASN A 58 -5.49 6.53 -23.47
N PHE A 59 -5.63 6.14 -22.20
CA PHE A 59 -5.05 4.91 -21.69
C PHE A 59 -5.50 3.67 -22.48
N THR A 60 -4.51 2.91 -22.95
CA THR A 60 -4.71 1.59 -23.54
C THR A 60 -3.76 0.59 -22.89
N GLU A 61 -4.27 -0.59 -22.53
CA GLU A 61 -3.48 -1.64 -21.86
C GLU A 61 -2.28 -2.11 -22.68
N ASN A 62 -2.41 -2.09 -24.01
CA ASN A 62 -1.39 -2.60 -24.93
C ASN A 62 -0.24 -1.60 -25.14
N ASP A 63 -0.46 -0.30 -24.92
CA ASP A 63 0.56 0.72 -25.08
C ASP A 63 0.55 1.70 -23.90
N CYS A 64 1.33 1.34 -22.88
CA CYS A 64 1.58 2.16 -21.70
C CYS A 64 2.97 2.82 -21.74
N SER A 65 3.70 2.71 -22.86
CA SER A 65 5.10 3.12 -22.96
C SER A 65 5.30 4.61 -22.66
N LEU A 66 4.38 5.45 -23.13
CA LEU A 66 4.39 6.89 -22.88
C LEU A 66 4.14 7.22 -21.41
N ILE A 67 3.11 6.62 -20.78
CA ILE A 67 2.79 6.82 -19.36
C ILE A 67 4.00 6.42 -18.49
N ILE A 68 4.55 5.24 -18.73
CA ILE A 68 5.74 4.74 -18.02
C ILE A 68 6.90 5.73 -18.14
N SER A 69 7.17 6.21 -19.34
CA SER A 69 8.29 7.13 -19.60
C SER A 69 8.10 8.50 -18.95
N ILE A 70 6.87 9.02 -18.94
CA ILE A 70 6.54 10.28 -18.25
C ILE A 70 6.67 10.11 -16.73
N VAL A 71 6.19 8.99 -16.18
CA VAL A 71 6.33 8.70 -14.75
C VAL A 71 7.81 8.55 -14.36
N MET A 72 8.62 7.86 -15.17
CA MET A 72 10.08 7.80 -14.96
C MET A 72 10.75 9.17 -15.04
N CYS A 73 10.29 10.04 -15.94
CA CYS A 73 10.75 11.42 -16.04
C CYS A 73 10.47 12.18 -14.73
N LEU A 74 9.23 12.11 -14.25
CA LEU A 74 8.81 12.71 -12.97
C LEU A 74 9.63 12.16 -11.80
N THR A 75 9.86 10.85 -11.73
CA THR A 75 10.65 10.25 -10.65
C THR A 75 12.05 10.85 -10.55
N ASN A 76 12.76 10.99 -11.68
CA ASN A 76 14.10 11.59 -11.69
C ASN A 76 14.10 13.08 -11.32
N ILE A 77 13.00 13.78 -11.62
CA ILE A 77 12.84 15.21 -11.32
C ILE A 77 12.56 15.41 -9.83
N VAL A 78 11.73 14.56 -9.21
CA VAL A 78 11.37 14.64 -7.78
C VAL A 78 12.56 14.50 -6.85
N GLU A 79 13.59 13.72 -7.22
CA GLU A 79 14.81 13.57 -6.40
C GLU A 79 15.52 14.89 -6.10
N ASN A 80 15.34 15.93 -6.94
CA ASN A 80 16.06 17.19 -6.83
C ASN A 80 15.12 18.42 -6.75
N LEU A 81 13.83 18.20 -6.50
CA LEU A 81 12.84 19.27 -6.39
C LEU A 81 13.04 20.04 -5.06
N PRO A 82 13.04 21.40 -5.09
CA PRO A 82 13.13 22.20 -3.88
C PRO A 82 11.90 22.03 -2.98
N ALA A 83 12.07 22.27 -1.67
CA ALA A 83 11.00 22.18 -0.68
C ALA A 83 9.81 23.13 -0.96
N ASP A 84 10.09 24.25 -1.62
CA ASP A 84 9.09 25.28 -1.96
C ASP A 84 8.19 24.90 -3.15
N CYS A 85 8.45 23.76 -3.81
CA CYS A 85 7.64 23.35 -4.96
C CYS A 85 6.20 23.02 -4.53
N ARG A 86 5.26 23.81 -5.05
CA ARG A 86 3.81 23.67 -4.82
C ARG A 86 3.24 22.28 -5.12
N TYR A 87 3.88 21.53 -6.02
CA TYR A 87 3.34 20.25 -6.52
C TYR A 87 3.80 19.05 -5.69
N LEU A 88 4.83 19.18 -4.84
CA LEU A 88 5.49 18.03 -4.21
C LEU A 88 4.52 17.15 -3.41
N GLN A 89 3.66 17.76 -2.59
CA GLN A 89 2.66 17.01 -1.80
C GLN A 89 1.54 16.44 -2.69
N SER A 90 1.18 17.12 -3.76
CA SER A 90 0.17 16.64 -4.73
C SER A 90 0.68 15.46 -5.57
N LEU A 91 1.99 15.42 -5.85
CA LEU A 91 2.63 14.30 -6.56
C LEU A 91 2.52 12.98 -5.79
N PHE A 92 2.38 13.03 -4.46
CA PHE A 92 2.10 11.83 -3.66
C PHE A 92 0.76 11.20 -4.06
N TRP A 93 -0.29 12.03 -4.13
CA TRP A 93 -1.63 11.58 -4.51
C TRP A 93 -1.71 11.16 -5.98
N LEU A 94 -0.94 11.81 -6.85
CA LEU A 94 -0.75 11.35 -8.22
C LEU A 94 -0.11 9.96 -8.28
N ALA A 95 0.95 9.71 -7.50
CA ALA A 95 1.57 8.40 -7.45
C ALA A 95 0.60 7.32 -6.93
N MET A 96 -0.16 7.62 -5.87
CA MET A 96 -1.22 6.74 -5.37
C MET A 96 -2.29 6.46 -6.44
N ALA A 97 -2.73 7.48 -7.19
CA ALA A 97 -3.68 7.32 -8.29
C ALA A 97 -3.15 6.40 -9.40
N LEU A 98 -1.88 6.55 -9.77
CA LEU A 98 -1.23 5.68 -10.75
C LEU A 98 -1.10 4.23 -10.27
N VAL A 99 -0.85 4.02 -8.98
CA VAL A 99 -0.85 2.68 -8.35
C VAL A 99 -2.25 2.06 -8.41
N GLN A 100 -3.30 2.85 -8.16
CA GLN A 100 -4.70 2.38 -8.19
C GLN A 100 -5.16 1.90 -9.58
N ILE A 101 -4.56 2.37 -10.68
CA ILE A 101 -4.78 1.79 -12.03
C ILE A 101 -4.59 0.28 -12.03
N SER A 102 -3.69 -0.23 -11.17
CA SER A 102 -3.47 -1.67 -10.96
C SER A 102 -3.10 -2.43 -12.24
N HIS A 103 -2.45 -1.76 -13.19
CA HIS A 103 -1.93 -2.37 -14.42
C HIS A 103 -0.46 -2.76 -14.24
N ILE A 104 -0.14 -4.05 -14.41
CA ILE A 104 1.18 -4.63 -14.08
C ILE A 104 2.35 -3.86 -14.74
N PRO A 105 2.32 -3.48 -16.03
CA PRO A 105 3.40 -2.67 -16.64
C PRO A 105 3.60 -1.28 -16.03
N VAL A 106 2.53 -0.60 -15.60
CA VAL A 106 2.59 0.77 -15.07
C VAL A 106 2.96 0.77 -13.58
N PHE A 107 2.53 -0.26 -12.86
CA PHE A 107 2.65 -0.38 -11.41
C PHE A 107 4.09 -0.19 -10.88
N PRO A 108 5.16 -0.82 -11.43
CA PRO A 108 6.52 -0.60 -10.96
C PRO A 108 6.97 0.86 -11.01
N SER A 109 6.61 1.56 -12.10
CA SER A 109 6.98 2.96 -12.29
C SER A 109 6.23 3.87 -11.32
N ALA A 110 4.94 3.58 -11.09
CA ALA A 110 4.11 4.29 -10.12
C ALA A 110 4.61 4.11 -8.67
N ILE A 111 4.99 2.89 -8.29
CA ILE A 111 5.58 2.57 -6.99
C ILE A 111 6.91 3.29 -6.80
N ASN A 112 7.76 3.34 -7.83
CA ASN A 112 9.03 4.04 -7.74
C ASN A 112 8.81 5.55 -7.55
N LEU A 113 7.88 6.16 -8.29
CA LEU A 113 7.48 7.55 -8.08
C LEU A 113 6.99 7.78 -6.64
N LEU A 114 6.11 6.91 -6.13
CA LEU A 114 5.61 6.99 -4.76
C LEU A 114 6.73 6.95 -3.72
N ASN A 115 7.70 6.03 -3.89
CA ASN A 115 8.86 5.91 -3.00
C ASN A 115 9.71 7.18 -2.99
N VAL A 116 10.03 7.70 -4.17
CA VAL A 116 10.88 8.89 -4.31
C VAL A 116 10.18 10.14 -3.77
N VAL A 117 8.88 10.32 -4.04
CA VAL A 117 8.10 11.43 -3.48
C VAL A 117 8.06 11.35 -1.95
N LEU A 118 7.80 10.16 -1.40
CA LEU A 118 7.74 9.97 0.05
C LEU A 118 9.08 10.30 0.73
N LYS A 119 10.20 9.82 0.16
CA LYS A 119 11.55 10.15 0.65
C LYS A 119 11.90 11.63 0.49
N ALA A 120 11.50 12.25 -0.61
CA ALA A 120 11.72 13.69 -0.81
C ALA A 120 10.96 14.52 0.26
N LEU A 121 9.72 14.13 0.60
CA LEU A 121 8.97 14.77 1.68
C LEU A 121 9.63 14.58 3.05
N ASP A 122 10.20 13.40 3.33
CA ASP A 122 10.94 13.13 4.57
C ASP A 122 12.22 13.98 4.67
N VAL A 123 13.02 14.04 3.60
CA VAL A 123 14.25 14.85 3.53
C VAL A 123 13.97 16.34 3.72
N HIS A 124 12.85 16.83 3.21
CA HIS A 124 12.40 18.22 3.39
C HIS A 124 11.71 18.47 4.75
N ASN A 125 11.72 17.49 5.66
CA ASN A 125 11.18 17.58 7.03
C ASN A 125 9.69 17.92 7.12
N PHE A 126 8.89 17.54 6.11
CA PHE A 126 7.43 17.77 6.18
C PHE A 126 6.77 16.99 7.33
N PHE A 127 7.38 15.89 7.78
CA PHE A 127 6.86 15.02 8.84
C PHE A 127 7.49 15.27 10.22
N ALA A 128 8.29 16.33 10.38
CA ALA A 128 9.01 16.58 11.64
C ALA A 128 8.08 16.95 12.81
N ASN A 129 6.98 17.67 12.51
CA ASN A 129 6.08 18.23 13.53
C ASN A 129 4.66 17.61 13.50
N GLU A 130 4.30 16.99 12.39
CA GLU A 130 2.96 16.44 12.14
C GLU A 130 3.06 15.02 11.60
N ASP A 131 2.05 14.19 11.86
CA ASP A 131 2.02 12.83 11.38
C ASP A 131 1.79 12.77 9.85
N ILE A 132 2.28 11.68 9.26
CA ILE A 132 2.19 11.41 7.82
C ILE A 132 0.75 11.58 7.30
N ALA A 133 -0.23 11.04 8.04
CA ALA A 133 -1.62 11.07 7.60
C ALA A 133 -2.15 12.52 7.57
N THR A 134 -1.92 13.31 8.63
CA THR A 134 -2.35 14.71 8.67
C THR A 134 -1.75 15.55 7.55
N VAL A 135 -0.43 15.45 7.32
CA VAL A 135 0.25 16.24 6.28
C VAL A 135 -0.29 15.90 4.88
N LEU A 136 -0.40 14.60 4.57
CA LEU A 136 -0.83 14.16 3.25
C LEU A 136 -2.33 14.39 3.03
N LEU A 137 -3.17 14.26 4.07
CA LEU A 137 -4.59 14.56 3.98
C LEU A 137 -4.87 16.05 3.82
N LYS A 138 -4.07 16.94 4.43
CA LYS A 138 -4.14 18.39 4.17
C LYS A 138 -3.88 18.72 2.70
N ALA A 139 -2.86 18.09 2.10
CA ALA A 139 -2.57 18.23 0.67
C ALA A 139 -3.71 17.69 -0.24
N ARG A 140 -4.57 16.84 0.31
CA ARG A 140 -5.69 16.22 -0.40
C ARG A 140 -6.94 17.09 -0.45
N VAL A 141 -7.12 18.04 0.46
CA VAL A 141 -8.28 18.93 0.54
C VAL A 141 -8.63 19.61 -0.79
N PRO A 142 -7.69 20.22 -1.56
CA PRO A 142 -8.03 20.83 -2.85
C PRO A 142 -8.49 19.82 -3.93
N LEU A 143 -8.24 18.53 -3.72
CA LEU A 143 -8.54 17.44 -4.66
C LEU A 143 -9.79 16.64 -4.26
N GLU A 144 -10.52 17.07 -3.22
CA GLU A 144 -11.57 16.29 -2.53
C GLU A 144 -12.65 15.74 -3.47
N SER A 145 -13.07 16.51 -4.49
CA SER A 145 -14.12 16.11 -5.41
C SER A 145 -13.79 14.84 -6.20
N ILE A 146 -12.54 14.70 -6.62
CA ILE A 146 -12.06 13.53 -7.39
C ILE A 146 -11.58 12.45 -6.43
N ALA A 147 -10.89 12.87 -5.36
CA ALA A 147 -10.41 11.98 -4.31
C ALA A 147 -11.49 11.07 -3.74
N LYS A 148 -12.72 11.56 -3.53
CA LYS A 148 -13.86 10.76 -3.05
C LYS A 148 -14.31 9.70 -4.07
N SER A 149 -14.33 10.04 -5.36
CA SER A 149 -14.66 9.09 -6.42
C SER A 149 -13.60 7.99 -6.52
N MET A 150 -12.33 8.37 -6.41
CA MET A 150 -11.21 7.42 -6.35
C MET A 150 -11.29 6.51 -5.13
N ASP A 151 -11.64 7.05 -3.96
CA ASP A 151 -11.78 6.27 -2.71
C ASP A 151 -12.90 5.25 -2.81
N ARG A 152 -14.03 5.64 -3.40
CA ARG A 152 -15.15 4.73 -3.65
C ARG A 152 -14.78 3.61 -4.61
N GLU A 153 -14.06 3.93 -5.69
CA GLU A 153 -13.64 2.92 -6.68
C GLU A 153 -12.55 1.98 -6.13
N ALA A 154 -11.61 2.52 -5.35
CA ALA A 154 -10.61 1.74 -4.64
C ALA A 154 -11.24 0.93 -3.50
N GLY A 155 -12.35 1.39 -2.92
CA GLY A 155 -13.01 0.77 -1.77
C GLY A 155 -12.18 0.92 -0.50
N VAL A 156 -11.61 2.10 -0.28
CA VAL A 156 -10.79 2.42 0.91
C VAL A 156 -11.24 3.72 1.56
N ASN A 157 -11.07 3.81 2.88
CA ASN A 157 -11.29 5.02 3.66
C ASN A 157 -9.99 5.44 4.35
N TYR A 158 -9.57 6.68 4.10
CA TYR A 158 -8.32 7.22 4.62
C TYR A 158 -8.40 7.74 6.06
N GLU A 159 -9.56 7.60 6.74
CA GLU A 159 -9.64 7.71 8.20
C GLU A 159 -8.64 6.77 8.88
N HIS A 160 -8.53 5.54 8.37
CA HIS A 160 -7.49 4.58 8.74
C HIS A 160 -6.37 4.56 7.68
N PHE A 161 -5.59 5.65 7.63
CA PHE A 161 -4.59 5.92 6.58
C PHE A 161 -3.63 4.76 6.30
N SER A 162 -3.07 4.15 7.34
CA SER A 162 -2.12 3.04 7.20
C SER A 162 -2.73 1.81 6.52
N PHE A 163 -3.97 1.48 6.87
CA PHE A 163 -4.70 0.36 6.27
C PHE A 163 -5.10 0.67 4.83
N ALA A 164 -5.53 1.90 4.54
CA ALA A 164 -5.89 2.32 3.19
C ALA A 164 -4.70 2.22 2.22
N VAL A 165 -3.52 2.73 2.63
CA VAL A 165 -2.30 2.66 1.82
C VAL A 165 -1.87 1.20 1.64
N SER A 166 -1.83 0.41 2.72
CA SER A 166 -1.46 -1.01 2.64
C SER A 166 -2.41 -1.81 1.76
N ALA A 167 -3.73 -1.59 1.85
CA ALA A 167 -4.73 -2.26 1.02
C ALA A 167 -4.50 -1.99 -0.47
N ILE A 168 -4.11 -0.78 -0.85
CA ILE A 168 -3.79 -0.42 -2.25
C ILE A 168 -2.49 -1.10 -2.70
N LEU A 169 -1.47 -1.11 -1.84
CA LEU A 169 -0.14 -1.62 -2.15
C LEU A 169 -0.05 -3.15 -2.12
N LEU A 170 -0.93 -3.83 -1.39
CA LEU A 170 -0.83 -5.27 -1.09
C LEU A 170 -0.69 -6.15 -2.35
N LYS A 171 -1.43 -5.84 -3.41
CA LYS A 171 -1.32 -6.54 -4.71
C LYS A 171 0.11 -6.54 -5.27
N GLY A 172 0.85 -5.45 -5.03
CA GLY A 172 2.24 -5.30 -5.45
C GLY A 172 3.20 -6.29 -4.81
N LEU A 173 2.89 -6.81 -3.61
CA LEU A 173 3.73 -7.78 -2.90
C LEU A 173 3.64 -9.20 -3.48
N LYS A 174 2.60 -9.51 -4.25
CA LYS A 174 2.38 -10.86 -4.81
C LYS A 174 3.06 -11.09 -6.16
N ASN A 175 3.29 -10.03 -6.94
CA ASN A 175 3.96 -10.16 -8.24
C ASN A 175 5.48 -9.99 -8.10
N PRO A 176 6.32 -10.92 -8.58
CA PRO A 176 7.78 -10.86 -8.49
C PRO A 176 8.39 -9.55 -9.01
N VAL A 177 7.82 -8.94 -10.06
CA VAL A 177 8.34 -7.72 -10.68
C VAL A 177 8.11 -6.49 -9.79
N THR A 178 7.00 -6.46 -9.05
CA THR A 178 6.59 -5.29 -8.23
C THR A 178 6.93 -5.46 -6.75
N LYS A 179 7.21 -6.69 -6.30
CA LYS A 179 7.35 -7.04 -4.90
C LYS A 179 8.42 -6.22 -4.18
N THR A 180 9.62 -6.12 -4.74
CA THR A 180 10.74 -5.40 -4.12
C THR A 180 10.41 -3.92 -3.92
N GLY A 181 9.99 -3.22 -4.98
CA GLY A 181 9.63 -1.81 -4.87
C GLY A 181 8.46 -1.55 -3.93
N THR A 182 7.48 -2.46 -3.87
CA THR A 182 6.33 -2.33 -2.95
C THR A 182 6.77 -2.51 -1.50
N LYS A 183 7.67 -3.47 -1.23
CA LYS A 183 8.28 -3.67 0.09
C LYS A 183 9.07 -2.43 0.51
N ASP A 184 9.85 -1.84 -0.40
CA ASP A 184 10.64 -0.64 -0.12
C ASP A 184 9.77 0.56 0.24
N VAL A 185 8.64 0.75 -0.46
CA VAL A 185 7.67 1.82 -0.14
C VAL A 185 7.03 1.60 1.23
N LEU A 186 6.57 0.39 1.53
CA LEU A 186 5.97 0.07 2.83
C LEU A 186 6.98 0.24 3.98
N ASN A 187 8.23 -0.16 3.76
CA ASN A 187 9.31 0.09 4.72
C ASN A 187 9.59 1.59 4.89
N ALA A 188 9.54 2.39 3.81
CA ALA A 188 9.69 3.84 3.92
C ALA A 188 8.54 4.48 4.73
N PHE A 189 7.29 4.06 4.52
CA PHE A 189 6.18 4.49 5.37
C PHE A 189 6.39 4.11 6.84
N LEU A 190 6.86 2.89 7.10
CA LEU A 190 7.12 2.39 8.45
C LEU A 190 8.24 3.17 9.14
N ASP A 191 9.35 3.43 8.44
CA ASP A 191 10.50 4.19 8.95
C ASP A 191 10.13 5.65 9.27
N ILE A 192 9.36 6.30 8.40
CA ILE A 192 8.90 7.68 8.66
C ILE A 192 7.89 7.69 9.83
N ALA A 193 7.01 6.68 9.89
CA ALA A 193 6.01 6.61 10.95
C ALA A 193 6.65 6.33 12.31
N SER A 194 7.72 5.51 12.36
CA SER A 194 8.43 5.21 13.61
C SER A 194 9.16 6.43 14.16
N LYS A 195 9.80 7.24 13.29
CA LYS A 195 10.45 8.52 13.66
C LYS A 195 9.47 9.48 14.33
N GLY A 196 8.23 9.52 13.86
CA GLY A 196 7.19 10.42 14.39
C GLY A 196 6.65 10.05 15.78
N VAL A 197 6.88 8.83 16.28
CA VAL A 197 6.29 8.35 17.55
C VAL A 197 7.12 8.76 18.78
N GLY A 198 8.37 9.17 18.62
CA GLY A 198 9.18 9.90 19.63
C GLY A 198 9.51 9.17 20.94
N ASP A 199 8.78 8.13 21.32
CA ASP A 199 8.96 7.40 22.57
C ASP A 199 8.81 5.88 22.36
N HIS A 200 9.94 5.17 22.36
CA HIS A 200 9.98 3.70 22.29
C HIS A 200 9.95 3.05 23.68
N SER A 201 9.63 3.81 24.74
CA SER A 201 9.73 3.37 26.13
C SER A 201 8.89 2.15 26.50
N ASN A 202 7.78 1.91 25.77
CA ASN A 202 6.78 0.91 26.16
C ASN A 202 6.87 -0.42 25.40
N ASN A 203 7.82 -0.60 24.46
CA ASN A 203 7.93 -1.83 23.65
C ASN A 203 6.61 -2.22 22.93
N THR A 204 5.75 -1.24 22.67
CA THR A 204 4.44 -1.37 22.02
C THR A 204 4.43 -0.66 20.68
N ILE A 205 3.87 -1.29 19.65
CA ILE A 205 3.75 -0.74 18.31
C ILE A 205 2.50 0.12 18.22
N ASN A 206 2.66 1.38 17.82
CA ASN A 206 1.57 2.33 17.69
C ASN A 206 0.53 1.91 16.63
N TYR A 207 -0.76 2.13 16.93
CA TYR A 207 -1.88 1.81 16.04
C TYR A 207 -1.76 2.39 14.62
N ARG A 208 -1.09 3.54 14.47
CA ARG A 208 -0.89 4.24 13.18
C ARG A 208 0.04 3.50 12.22
N MET A 209 0.84 2.56 12.72
CA MET A 209 1.80 1.80 11.92
C MET A 209 1.26 0.42 11.53
N LEU A 210 0.16 -0.03 12.18
CA LEU A 210 -0.33 -1.40 12.08
C LEU A 210 -0.66 -1.81 10.65
N GLY A 211 -1.21 -0.91 9.83
CA GLY A 211 -1.52 -1.23 8.44
C GLY A 211 -0.27 -1.59 7.63
N TYR A 212 0.81 -0.83 7.77
CA TYR A 212 2.08 -1.07 7.06
C TYR A 212 2.76 -2.33 7.56
N LEU A 213 2.80 -2.46 8.89
CA LEU A 213 3.38 -3.60 9.57
C LEU A 213 2.67 -4.90 9.16
N ALA A 214 1.34 -4.91 9.20
CA ALA A 214 0.52 -6.05 8.83
C ALA A 214 0.85 -6.55 7.41
N ALA A 215 0.93 -5.65 6.43
CA ALA A 215 1.26 -6.03 5.07
C ALA A 215 2.68 -6.62 4.93
N LEU A 216 3.63 -6.19 5.76
CA LEU A 216 5.02 -6.62 5.71
C LEU A 216 5.29 -7.90 6.53
N LEU A 217 4.56 -8.13 7.63
CA LEU A 217 4.82 -9.23 8.58
C LEU A 217 4.90 -10.62 7.91
N PRO A 218 3.92 -11.06 7.09
CA PRO A 218 4.00 -12.37 6.42
C PRO A 218 5.13 -12.45 5.38
N VAL A 219 5.44 -11.33 4.72
CA VAL A 219 6.56 -11.25 3.78
C VAL A 219 7.89 -11.36 4.52
N SER A 220 7.96 -10.79 5.72
CA SER A 220 9.14 -10.80 6.56
C SER A 220 9.39 -12.12 7.26
N ALA A 221 8.33 -12.79 7.70
CA ALA A 221 8.41 -14.16 8.18
C ALA A 221 8.97 -15.10 7.10
N LYS A 222 8.56 -14.93 5.84
CA LYS A 222 9.10 -15.68 4.71
C LYS A 222 10.59 -15.40 4.45
N ASN A 223 11.05 -14.16 4.60
CA ASN A 223 12.43 -13.77 4.30
C ASN A 223 13.37 -13.85 5.52
N ALA A 224 12.86 -14.26 6.68
CA ALA A 224 13.60 -14.29 7.95
C ALA A 224 14.22 -12.93 8.36
N ASP A 225 13.55 -11.82 8.04
CA ASP A 225 13.96 -10.44 8.38
C ASP A 225 13.00 -9.78 9.40
N MET A 226 12.12 -10.56 10.04
CA MET A 226 11.11 -10.07 10.98
C MET A 226 11.73 -9.30 12.15
N LYS A 227 12.88 -9.75 12.68
CA LYS A 227 13.58 -9.04 13.76
C LYS A 227 13.95 -7.60 13.39
N GLU A 228 14.45 -7.37 12.18
CA GLU A 228 14.83 -6.03 11.71
C GLU A 228 13.60 -5.13 11.58
N LEU A 229 12.51 -5.68 11.06
CA LEU A 229 11.25 -4.97 10.93
C LEU A 229 10.62 -4.62 12.30
N LEU A 230 10.71 -5.51 13.28
CA LEU A 230 10.24 -5.22 14.65
C LEU A 230 11.09 -4.17 15.34
N TRP A 231 12.41 -4.19 15.11
CA TRP A 231 13.31 -3.15 15.57
C TRP A 231 12.89 -1.79 15.03
N LEU A 232 12.62 -1.68 13.72
CA LEU A 232 12.14 -0.44 13.10
C LEU A 232 10.83 0.07 13.73
N CYS A 233 10.00 -0.81 14.27
CA CYS A 233 8.76 -0.46 14.95
C CYS A 233 8.94 -0.07 16.44
N GLY A 234 10.17 -0.08 16.96
CA GLY A 234 10.46 0.22 18.36
C GLY A 234 10.49 -0.98 19.30
N ILE A 235 10.45 -2.21 18.79
CA ILE A 235 10.64 -3.42 19.61
C ILE A 235 12.12 -3.78 19.64
N VAL A 236 12.81 -3.32 20.68
CA VAL A 236 14.26 -3.54 20.86
C VAL A 236 14.54 -4.88 21.55
N ASP A 237 13.59 -5.36 22.37
CA ASP A 237 13.75 -6.53 23.25
C ASP A 237 13.04 -7.77 22.68
N SER A 238 13.34 -8.10 21.42
CA SER A 238 12.79 -9.30 20.77
C SER A 238 13.83 -10.41 20.73
N GLU A 239 13.64 -11.44 21.55
CA GLU A 239 14.29 -12.77 21.43
C GLU A 239 13.78 -13.53 20.17
N VAL A 240 13.54 -12.83 19.07
CA VAL A 240 13.08 -13.45 17.83
C VAL A 240 14.28 -14.12 17.19
N ASP A 241 14.30 -15.45 17.22
CA ASP A 241 15.22 -16.23 16.40
C ASP A 241 14.63 -16.35 14.99
N ASN A 242 15.22 -15.59 14.06
CA ASN A 242 14.81 -15.60 12.66
C ASN A 242 14.93 -16.99 12.01
N SER A 243 15.75 -17.89 12.57
CA SER A 243 15.90 -19.27 12.08
C SER A 243 14.69 -20.16 12.40
N GLU A 244 13.91 -19.83 13.42
CA GLU A 244 12.74 -20.59 13.87
C GLU A 244 11.42 -20.10 13.24
N LEU A 245 11.41 -18.94 12.57
CA LEU A 245 10.22 -18.36 11.91
C LEU A 245 9.68 -19.21 10.75
N GLY A 246 10.51 -20.12 10.21
CA GLY A 246 10.08 -21.08 9.19
C GLY A 246 9.31 -22.28 9.76
N THR A 247 9.41 -22.52 11.06
CA THR A 247 8.86 -23.71 11.73
C THR A 247 7.91 -23.37 12.88
N THR A 248 7.95 -22.15 13.41
CA THR A 248 7.16 -21.70 14.55
C THR A 248 6.67 -20.26 14.40
N TYR A 249 5.53 -19.98 15.03
CA TYR A 249 4.94 -18.65 15.07
C TYR A 249 5.41 -17.88 16.30
N TYR A 250 5.86 -16.64 16.11
CA TYR A 250 6.21 -15.72 17.20
C TYR A 250 4.99 -14.87 17.59
N LYS A 251 4.60 -14.94 18.86
CA LYS A 251 3.48 -14.15 19.41
C LYS A 251 3.81 -12.67 19.36
N ILE A 252 3.02 -11.92 18.60
CA ILE A 252 3.22 -10.48 18.39
C ILE A 252 2.03 -9.65 18.85
N PHE A 253 0.86 -10.27 19.01
CA PHE A 253 -0.39 -9.55 19.19
C PHE A 253 -0.40 -8.69 20.48
N GLU A 254 0.22 -9.19 21.56
CA GLU A 254 0.34 -8.46 22.83
C GLU A 254 1.17 -7.16 22.73
N LYS A 255 2.04 -7.05 21.72
CA LYS A 255 2.86 -5.86 21.47
C LYS A 255 2.18 -4.83 20.56
N LEU A 256 0.98 -5.13 20.04
CA LEU A 256 0.24 -4.23 19.15
C LEU A 256 -0.70 -3.33 19.95
N ASP A 257 -0.58 -2.01 19.79
CA ASP A 257 -1.55 -1.05 20.32
C ASP A 257 -2.81 -1.06 19.43
N ILE A 258 -3.85 -1.75 19.88
CA ILE A 258 -5.13 -1.86 19.18
C ILE A 258 -6.18 -1.06 19.97
N PRO A 259 -6.45 0.20 19.59
CA PRO A 259 -7.25 1.11 20.42
C PRO A 259 -8.75 0.82 20.34
N ASP A 260 -9.22 0.23 19.25
CA ASP A 260 -10.65 0.07 18.97
C ASP A 260 -10.98 -1.17 18.11
N ASN A 261 -12.25 -1.56 18.16
CA ASN A 261 -12.75 -2.73 17.42
C ASN A 261 -12.66 -2.56 15.90
N LYS A 262 -12.68 -1.33 15.35
CA LYS A 262 -12.55 -1.13 13.89
C LYS A 262 -11.11 -1.38 13.45
N THR A 263 -10.12 -0.84 14.17
CA THR A 263 -8.70 -1.13 13.91
C THR A 263 -8.40 -2.63 14.01
N ALA A 264 -8.94 -3.30 15.02
CA ALA A 264 -8.86 -4.76 15.14
C ALA A 264 -9.45 -5.49 13.92
N LEU A 265 -10.66 -5.09 13.51
CA LEU A 265 -11.34 -5.71 12.37
C LEU A 265 -10.55 -5.51 11.08
N LEU A 266 -10.02 -4.30 10.82
CA LEU A 266 -9.20 -4.02 9.64
C LEU A 266 -7.92 -4.85 9.63
N LEU A 267 -7.25 -4.98 10.79
CA LEU A 267 -6.05 -5.79 10.93
C LEU A 267 -6.30 -7.27 10.64
N ILE A 268 -7.33 -7.86 11.28
CA ILE A 268 -7.69 -9.27 11.06
C ILE A 268 -8.12 -9.47 9.62
N SER A 269 -8.96 -8.59 9.07
CA SER A 269 -9.45 -8.67 7.69
C SER A 269 -8.32 -8.62 6.67
N LEU A 270 -7.32 -7.75 6.88
CA LEU A 270 -6.13 -7.66 6.03
C LEU A 270 -5.32 -8.96 6.09
N MET A 271 -5.15 -9.57 7.27
CA MET A 271 -4.48 -10.88 7.40
C MET A 271 -5.25 -12.00 6.69
N VAL A 272 -6.57 -11.99 6.77
CA VAL A 272 -7.40 -12.94 6.03
C VAL A 272 -7.27 -12.76 4.53
N ALA A 273 -7.29 -11.53 4.03
CA ALA A 273 -7.09 -11.23 2.60
C ALA A 273 -5.70 -11.72 2.11
N MET A 274 -4.65 -11.53 2.92
CA MET A 274 -3.32 -12.06 2.63
C MET A 274 -3.29 -13.58 2.64
N LEU A 275 -4.03 -14.22 3.55
CA LEU A 275 -4.14 -15.68 3.63
C LEU A 275 -4.86 -16.25 2.41
N GLN A 276 -5.91 -15.60 1.91
CA GLN A 276 -6.63 -16.02 0.71
C GLN A 276 -5.72 -16.08 -0.52
N THR A 277 -4.70 -15.22 -0.58
CA THR A 277 -3.71 -15.15 -1.66
C THR A 277 -2.34 -15.73 -1.30
N ALA A 278 -2.20 -16.41 -0.16
CA ALA A 278 -0.94 -17.02 0.28
C ALA A 278 -0.67 -18.34 -0.45
N GLU A 279 0.49 -18.42 -1.11
CA GLU A 279 0.95 -19.60 -1.86
C GLU A 279 2.02 -20.39 -1.09
N HIS A 280 2.84 -19.71 -0.29
CA HIS A 280 3.98 -20.32 0.39
C HIS A 280 3.64 -20.79 1.81
N GLU A 281 4.25 -21.90 2.22
CA GLU A 281 4.02 -22.51 3.52
C GLU A 281 4.46 -21.64 4.72
N PRO A 282 5.65 -21.00 4.74
CA PRO A 282 6.03 -20.12 5.85
C PRO A 282 5.10 -18.90 6.01
N GLU A 283 4.62 -18.36 4.88
CA GLU A 283 3.64 -17.26 4.87
C GLU A 283 2.31 -17.72 5.47
N ARG A 284 1.83 -18.93 5.12
CA ARG A 284 0.62 -19.53 5.69
C ARG A 284 0.77 -19.85 7.16
N LEU A 285 1.91 -20.39 7.59
CA LEU A 285 2.20 -20.69 8.99
C LEU A 285 2.10 -19.42 9.83
N PHE A 286 2.75 -18.34 9.39
CA PHE A 286 2.66 -17.07 10.07
C PHE A 286 1.22 -16.54 10.14
N LEU A 287 0.51 -16.54 9.01
CA LEU A 287 -0.86 -16.01 8.94
C LEU A 287 -1.84 -16.79 9.80
N TYR A 288 -1.78 -18.13 9.82
CA TYR A 288 -2.63 -18.94 10.69
C TYR A 288 -2.27 -18.78 12.16
N GLY A 289 -0.99 -18.72 12.51
CA GLY A 289 -0.54 -18.46 13.89
C GLY A 289 -1.04 -17.10 14.39
N PHE A 290 -0.92 -16.05 13.56
CA PHE A 290 -1.43 -14.72 13.87
C PHE A 290 -2.95 -14.71 14.06
N LEU A 291 -3.70 -15.39 13.18
CA LEU A 291 -5.16 -15.48 13.30
C LEU A 291 -5.60 -16.28 14.53
N ALA A 292 -4.83 -17.29 14.95
CA ALA A 292 -5.09 -18.03 16.18
C ALA A 292 -4.88 -17.17 17.44
N GLU A 293 -3.82 -16.36 17.46
CA GLU A 293 -3.59 -15.38 18.52
C GLU A 293 -4.71 -14.33 18.56
N ALA A 294 -5.08 -13.77 17.40
CA ALA A 294 -6.16 -12.80 17.27
C ALA A 294 -7.53 -13.38 17.70
N ALA A 295 -7.81 -14.64 17.39
CA ALA A 295 -9.03 -15.32 17.82
C ALA A 295 -9.14 -15.41 19.35
N SER A 296 -8.00 -15.65 20.02
CA SER A 296 -7.92 -15.76 21.48
C SER A 296 -8.00 -14.40 22.16
N ALA A 297 -7.32 -13.39 21.60
CA ALA A 297 -7.25 -12.05 22.18
C ALA A 297 -8.52 -11.22 21.94
N LEU A 298 -9.13 -11.31 20.75
CA LEU A 298 -10.33 -10.55 20.36
C LEU A 298 -11.45 -11.45 19.79
N PRO A 299 -12.05 -12.36 20.58
CA PRO A 299 -13.03 -13.33 20.09
C PRO A 299 -14.26 -12.69 19.42
N GLN A 300 -14.75 -11.57 19.95
CA GLN A 300 -15.94 -10.89 19.44
C GLN A 300 -15.75 -10.33 18.03
N VAL A 301 -14.58 -9.73 17.77
CA VAL A 301 -14.23 -9.17 16.44
C VAL A 301 -13.91 -10.32 15.48
N PHE A 302 -13.19 -11.34 15.95
CA PHE A 302 -12.81 -12.50 15.14
C PHE A 302 -14.03 -13.28 14.64
N ALA A 303 -15.09 -13.40 15.45
CA ALA A 303 -16.35 -14.04 15.06
C ALA A 303 -17.01 -13.40 13.82
N LEU A 304 -16.71 -12.14 13.50
CA LEU A 304 -17.23 -11.48 12.29
C LEU A 304 -16.55 -12.01 11.02
N VAL A 305 -15.30 -12.45 11.12
CA VAL A 305 -14.43 -12.84 10.00
C VAL A 305 -14.38 -14.35 9.82
N TYR A 306 -14.71 -15.13 10.85
CA TYR A 306 -14.62 -16.59 10.88
C TYR A 306 -15.23 -17.30 9.65
N ASP A 307 -16.42 -16.88 9.20
CA ASP A 307 -17.10 -17.49 8.06
C ASP A 307 -16.28 -17.40 6.76
N SER A 308 -15.47 -16.35 6.61
CA SER A 308 -14.58 -16.17 5.45
C SER A 308 -13.34 -17.07 5.47
N LEU A 309 -12.94 -17.56 6.65
CA LEU A 309 -11.78 -18.43 6.86
C LEU A 309 -12.13 -19.92 6.73
N LEU A 310 -13.37 -20.29 7.08
CA LEU A 310 -13.84 -21.67 7.17
C LEU A 310 -13.53 -22.52 5.92
N PRO A 311 -13.74 -22.05 4.66
CA PRO A 311 -13.45 -22.85 3.48
C PRO A 311 -11.95 -23.21 3.38
N LYS A 312 -11.07 -22.24 3.69
CA LYS A 312 -9.62 -22.40 3.55
C LYS A 312 -9.02 -23.21 4.70
N MET A 313 -9.56 -23.06 5.91
CA MET A 313 -9.23 -23.93 7.05
C MET A 313 -9.60 -25.39 6.76
N THR A 314 -10.80 -25.63 6.22
CA THR A 314 -11.26 -26.98 5.84
C THR A 314 -10.36 -27.60 4.77
N GLN A 315 -9.93 -26.80 3.79
CA GLN A 315 -8.95 -27.24 2.80
C GLN A 315 -7.62 -27.64 3.44
N ILE A 316 -7.09 -26.81 4.35
CA ILE A 316 -5.80 -27.03 5.01
C ILE A 316 -5.82 -28.27 5.91
N ILE A 317 -6.90 -28.51 6.67
CA ILE A 317 -7.06 -29.72 7.48
C ILE A 317 -6.94 -30.99 6.63
N ASN A 318 -7.43 -30.94 5.39
CA ASN A 318 -7.41 -32.09 4.47
C ASN A 318 -6.10 -32.23 3.67
N SER A 319 -5.25 -31.20 3.60
CA SER A 319 -4.13 -31.14 2.65
C SER A 319 -2.77 -30.78 3.24
N SER A 320 -2.72 -30.24 4.45
CA SER A 320 -1.47 -29.79 5.08
C SER A 320 -0.90 -30.88 5.99
N GLU A 321 0.39 -31.13 5.86
CA GLU A 321 1.17 -32.04 6.72
C GLU A 321 1.91 -31.27 7.84
N THR A 322 1.82 -29.95 7.83
CA THR A 322 2.56 -29.04 8.72
C THR A 322 1.84 -28.92 10.07
N ILE A 323 2.34 -29.64 11.08
CA ILE A 323 1.74 -29.70 12.43
C ILE A 323 1.44 -28.32 13.03
N PRO A 324 2.35 -27.31 12.98
CA PRO A 324 2.08 -25.97 13.52
C PRO A 324 0.87 -25.27 12.89
N ILE A 325 0.62 -25.50 11.60
CA ILE A 325 -0.53 -24.92 10.89
C ILE A 325 -1.81 -25.58 11.40
N LEU A 326 -1.82 -26.90 11.52
CA LEU A 326 -2.95 -27.66 12.03
C LEU A 326 -3.28 -27.27 13.48
N ASP A 327 -2.27 -27.07 14.33
CA ASP A 327 -2.45 -26.62 15.72
C ASP A 327 -3.03 -25.20 15.80
N SER A 328 -2.58 -24.30 14.93
CA SER A 328 -3.16 -22.95 14.81
C SER A 328 -4.63 -23.00 14.38
N VAL A 329 -4.97 -23.82 13.38
CA VAL A 329 -6.35 -24.03 12.92
C VAL A 329 -7.21 -24.65 14.04
N GLN A 330 -6.68 -25.64 14.76
CA GLN A 330 -7.34 -26.27 15.89
C GLN A 330 -7.61 -25.24 17.01
N THR A 331 -6.64 -24.39 17.32
CA THR A 331 -6.77 -23.32 18.31
C THR A 331 -7.89 -22.34 17.92
N ILE A 332 -7.95 -21.93 16.64
CA ILE A 332 -9.04 -21.08 16.14
C ILE A 332 -10.41 -21.76 16.37
N LEU A 333 -10.55 -23.03 15.97
CA LEU A 333 -11.80 -23.78 16.10
C LEU A 333 -12.25 -23.91 17.57
N TYR A 334 -11.35 -24.31 18.46
CA TYR A 334 -11.66 -24.42 19.89
C TYR A 334 -12.04 -23.08 20.51
N THR A 335 -11.35 -22.00 20.13
CA THR A 335 -11.63 -20.67 20.66
C THR A 335 -13.01 -20.17 20.22
N VAL A 336 -13.36 -20.37 18.95
CA VAL A 336 -14.68 -20.00 18.43
C VAL A 336 -15.79 -20.80 19.13
N ILE A 337 -15.66 -22.12 19.26
CA ILE A 337 -16.65 -22.97 19.94
C ILE A 337 -16.78 -22.63 21.44
N SER A 338 -15.68 -22.33 22.10
CA SER A 338 -15.67 -21.94 23.53
C SER A 338 -16.31 -20.56 23.74
N SER A 339 -16.16 -19.66 22.76
CA SER A 339 -16.81 -18.35 22.79
C SER A 339 -18.32 -18.43 22.50
N GLU A 340 -18.76 -19.37 21.64
CA GLU A 340 -20.19 -19.65 21.39
C GLU A 340 -20.92 -20.15 22.65
N THR A 341 -20.22 -20.89 23.51
CA THR A 341 -20.79 -21.40 24.78
C THR A 341 -20.88 -20.32 25.87
N GLN A 342 -20.12 -19.23 25.77
CA GLN A 342 -20.11 -18.13 26.75
C GLN A 342 -21.04 -16.97 26.40
N PHE A 343 -21.45 -16.81 25.13
CA PHE A 343 -22.36 -15.76 24.65
C PHE A 343 -23.57 -16.34 23.90
N PRO A 344 -24.58 -16.92 24.60
CA PRO A 344 -25.71 -17.61 23.96
C PRO A 344 -26.76 -16.67 23.33
N SER A 345 -26.66 -15.37 23.59
CA SER A 345 -27.69 -14.40 23.25
C SER A 345 -27.38 -13.73 21.91
N ASN A 346 -28.14 -14.08 20.85
CA ASN A 346 -28.31 -13.37 19.56
C ASN A 346 -27.56 -13.81 18.28
N ARG A 347 -27.11 -15.06 18.06
CA ARG A 347 -26.52 -15.40 16.74
C ARG A 347 -26.94 -16.70 16.03
N VAL A 348 -27.95 -17.42 16.52
CA VAL A 348 -28.52 -18.55 15.74
C VAL A 348 -29.27 -18.07 14.47
N ALA A 349 -29.54 -16.77 14.33
CA ALA A 349 -30.35 -16.21 13.24
C ALA A 349 -29.59 -15.50 12.11
N SER A 350 -28.26 -15.51 12.06
CA SER A 350 -27.54 -15.02 10.86
C SER A 350 -26.18 -15.67 10.69
N ARG A 351 -26.17 -16.87 10.10
CA ARG A 351 -25.00 -17.47 9.41
C ARG A 351 -24.64 -16.71 8.11
N THR A 352 -24.84 -15.40 8.13
CA THR A 352 -24.55 -14.53 6.99
C THR A 352 -23.27 -13.81 7.36
N ASN A 353 -22.22 -14.01 6.56
CA ASN A 353 -20.92 -13.37 6.71
C ASN A 353 -21.14 -11.86 6.94
N GLN A 354 -20.96 -11.37 8.17
CA GLN A 354 -21.23 -9.96 8.51
C GLN A 354 -20.02 -9.06 8.21
N MET A 355 -18.86 -9.65 7.97
CA MET A 355 -17.63 -8.94 7.62
C MET A 355 -17.81 -7.97 6.44
N PRO A 356 -18.41 -8.33 5.29
CA PRO A 356 -18.57 -7.41 4.17
C PRO A 356 -19.41 -6.16 4.52
N SER A 357 -20.49 -6.30 5.31
CA SER A 357 -21.32 -5.15 5.71
C SER A 357 -20.59 -4.23 6.68
N TYR A 358 -19.85 -4.79 7.66
CA TYR A 358 -19.07 -3.97 8.58
C TYR A 358 -17.87 -3.30 7.89
N LEU A 359 -17.25 -3.97 6.91
CA LEU A 359 -16.20 -3.36 6.09
C LEU A 359 -16.76 -2.25 5.19
N GLU A 360 -17.96 -2.43 4.64
CA GLU A 360 -18.65 -1.36 3.89
C GLU A 360 -18.94 -0.14 4.78
N ASP A 361 -19.40 -0.35 6.00
CA ASP A 361 -19.65 0.73 6.98
C ASP A 361 -18.37 1.50 7.35
N ILE A 362 -17.21 0.82 7.41
CA ILE A 362 -15.91 1.45 7.67
C ILE A 362 -15.32 2.07 6.37
N GLY A 363 -15.85 1.70 5.20
CA GLY A 363 -15.41 2.17 3.88
C GLY A 363 -14.29 1.35 3.25
N PHE A 364 -14.13 0.08 3.64
CA PHE A 364 -13.12 -0.87 3.16
C PHE A 364 -13.75 -2.03 2.36
N THR A 365 -14.58 -1.71 1.36
CA THR A 365 -15.37 -2.70 0.60
C THR A 365 -14.52 -3.71 -0.17
N ASN A 366 -13.36 -3.31 -0.68
CA ASN A 366 -12.51 -4.15 -1.54
C ASN A 366 -11.35 -4.82 -0.78
N LEU A 367 -11.31 -4.72 0.56
CA LEU A 367 -10.15 -5.17 1.35
C LEU A 367 -9.80 -6.65 1.13
N MET A 368 -10.81 -7.49 0.91
CA MET A 368 -10.62 -8.94 0.67
C MET A 368 -9.97 -9.24 -0.68
N ASP A 369 -10.19 -8.38 -1.68
CA ASP A 369 -9.69 -8.55 -3.05
C ASP A 369 -8.39 -7.76 -3.31
N CYS A 370 -7.86 -7.08 -2.28
CA CYS A 370 -6.67 -6.23 -2.37
C CYS A 370 -5.38 -6.97 -2.73
N GLY A 371 -5.32 -8.29 -2.55
CA GLY A 371 -4.12 -9.09 -2.75
C GLY A 371 -3.83 -9.52 -4.19
N SER A 372 -4.73 -9.30 -5.15
CA SER A 372 -4.57 -9.84 -6.51
C SER A 372 -4.71 -8.76 -7.60
N PHE A 373 -3.93 -8.89 -8.66
CA PHE A 373 -4.12 -8.12 -9.89
C PHE A 373 -5.26 -8.67 -10.76
N GLN A 374 -5.65 -9.94 -10.56
CA GLN A 374 -6.65 -10.61 -11.38
C GLN A 374 -8.09 -10.14 -11.09
N THR A 375 -8.32 -9.55 -9.93
CA THR A 375 -9.62 -9.00 -9.52
C THR A 375 -9.93 -7.66 -10.22
N VAL A 376 -8.94 -7.04 -10.88
CA VAL A 376 -9.11 -5.76 -11.57
C VAL A 376 -9.50 -5.99 -13.02
N THR A 377 -10.73 -5.62 -13.36
CA THR A 377 -11.24 -5.70 -14.74
C THR A 377 -10.66 -4.59 -15.63
N ARG A 378 -10.63 -4.85 -16.94
CA ARG A 378 -10.25 -3.86 -17.97
C ARG A 378 -11.02 -2.54 -17.87
N GLU A 379 -12.31 -2.62 -17.56
CA GLU A 379 -13.16 -1.44 -17.39
C GLU A 379 -12.74 -0.64 -16.16
N LYS A 380 -12.45 -1.31 -15.04
CA LYS A 380 -11.96 -0.69 -13.81
C LYS A 380 -10.60 0.00 -14.01
N MET A 381 -9.69 -0.60 -14.79
CA MET A 381 -8.41 0.05 -15.13
C MET A 381 -8.62 1.34 -15.91
N LYS A 382 -9.55 1.37 -16.88
CA LYS A 382 -9.88 2.57 -17.65
C LYS A 382 -10.51 3.66 -16.79
N ILE A 383 -11.43 3.28 -15.90
CA ILE A 383 -12.05 4.22 -14.95
C ILE A 383 -10.97 4.84 -14.06
N ASN A 384 -10.08 4.02 -13.47
CA ASN A 384 -9.00 4.51 -12.63
C ASN A 384 -8.00 5.39 -13.40
N ALA A 385 -7.69 5.07 -14.65
CA ALA A 385 -6.85 5.90 -15.50
C ALA A 385 -7.52 7.26 -15.83
N MET A 386 -8.84 7.26 -16.09
CA MET A 386 -9.60 8.49 -16.31
C MET A 386 -9.65 9.35 -15.04
N LEU A 387 -9.91 8.75 -13.87
CA LEU A 387 -9.87 9.47 -12.59
C LEU A 387 -8.48 10.03 -12.28
N ALA A 388 -7.41 9.30 -12.59
CA ALA A 388 -6.04 9.79 -12.47
C ALA A 388 -5.78 10.96 -13.45
N SER A 389 -6.34 10.93 -14.66
CA SER A 389 -6.26 12.04 -15.62
C SER A 389 -6.95 13.31 -15.09
N GLU A 390 -8.16 13.17 -14.54
CA GLU A 390 -8.88 14.29 -13.91
C GLU A 390 -8.17 14.80 -12.66
N LEU A 391 -7.53 13.92 -11.88
CA LEU A 391 -6.74 14.31 -10.72
C LEU A 391 -5.59 15.21 -11.14
N VAL A 392 -4.88 14.85 -12.22
CA VAL A 392 -3.80 15.68 -12.77
C VAL A 392 -4.33 17.04 -13.20
N ASP A 393 -5.52 17.11 -13.83
CA ASP A 393 -6.15 18.40 -14.16
C ASP A 393 -6.38 19.29 -12.95
N LYS A 394 -6.82 18.71 -11.83
CA LYS A 394 -7.01 19.46 -10.58
C LYS A 394 -5.70 19.90 -9.96
N ILE A 395 -4.65 19.08 -10.02
CA ILE A 395 -3.31 19.43 -9.55
C ILE A 395 -2.72 20.59 -10.36
N ILE A 396 -3.02 20.63 -11.66
CA ILE A 396 -2.53 21.68 -12.56
C ILE A 396 -3.33 22.99 -12.40
N SER A 397 -4.63 22.91 -12.11
CA SER A 397 -5.53 24.07 -12.06
C SER A 397 -5.68 24.73 -10.69
N GLY A 398 -5.37 24.01 -9.61
CA GLY A 398 -5.32 24.54 -8.24
C GLY A 398 -3.94 25.03 -7.93
#